data_AF-A0A1W9Z5X0-F1
#
_entry.id   AF-A0A1W9Z5X0-F1
#
_cell.length_a   1.000
_cell.length_b   1.000
_cell.length_c   1.000
_cell.angle_alpha   90.00
_cell.angle_beta   90.00
_cell.angle_gamma   90.00
#
_symmetry.space_group_name_H-M   'P 1'
#
loop_
_entity.id
_entity.type
_entity.pdbx_description
1 polymer ?
#
loop_
_entity_poly.entity_id
_entity_poly.type
_entity_poly.pdbx_seq_one_letter_code
_entity_poly.pdbx_strand_id
1 'polypeptide(L)' 'MTERRPPTGIAAVNAGKQVCDHGHVFSESNTYLHVDGRGYVRRMCRECNRIRSRRKYLKRTGAAKFTAGAL' A
#
# COMPACT_ATOMS: atom_id res chain seq x y z
N MET A 1 -22.69 -22.22 -21.20
CA MET A 1 -22.12 -21.60 -19.99
C MET A 1 -20.86 -20.88 -20.43
N THR A 2 -20.93 -19.59 -20.77
CA THR A 2 -19.80 -18.84 -21.35
C THR A 2 -18.93 -18.31 -20.22
N GLU A 3 -17.82 -18.99 -19.93
CA GLU A 3 -16.82 -18.47 -19.01
C GLU A 3 -16.24 -17.17 -19.57
N ARG A 4 -16.40 -16.07 -18.83
CA ARG A 4 -15.79 -14.80 -19.21
C ARG A 4 -14.28 -14.93 -19.05
N ARG A 5 -13.55 -14.76 -20.14
CA ARG A 5 -12.07 -14.75 -20.13
C ARG A 5 -11.58 -13.72 -19.10
N PRO A 6 -10.66 -14.08 -18.18
CA PRO A 6 -10.18 -13.17 -17.16
C PRO A 6 -9.46 -11.96 -17.79
N PRO A 7 -9.50 -10.79 -17.14
CA PRO A 7 -8.79 -9.62 -17.63
C PRO A 7 -7.28 -9.90 -17.67
N THR A 8 -6.67 -9.76 -18.84
CA THR A 8 -5.21 -9.99 -19.04
C THR A 8 -4.39 -8.72 -18.83
N GLY A 9 -5.02 -7.54 -18.90
CA GLY A 9 -4.33 -6.27 -18.71
C GLY A 9 -3.92 -6.05 -17.25
N ILE A 10 -2.64 -5.71 -17.02
CA ILE A 10 -2.07 -5.49 -15.67
C ILE A 10 -2.91 -4.48 -14.86
N ALA A 11 -3.41 -3.42 -15.51
CA ALA A 11 -4.27 -2.43 -14.86
C ALA A 11 -5.60 -3.03 -14.37
N ALA A 12 -6.26 -3.84 -15.20
CA ALA A 12 -7.53 -4.48 -14.87
C ALA A 12 -7.35 -5.57 -13.79
N VAL A 13 -6.27 -6.36 -13.88
CA VAL A 13 -5.89 -7.32 -12.83
C VAL A 13 -5.67 -6.61 -11.49
N ASN A 14 -4.91 -5.51 -11.50
CA ASN A 14 -4.64 -4.74 -10.28
C ASN A 14 -5.90 -4.08 -9.72
N ALA A 15 -6.82 -3.59 -10.56
CA ALA A 15 -8.08 -3.02 -10.11
C ALA A 15 -8.93 -4.02 -9.31
N GLY A 16 -8.91 -5.30 -9.70
CA GLY A 16 -9.61 -6.38 -8.99
C GLY A 16 -8.97 -6.82 -7.66
N LYS A 17 -7.73 -6.40 -7.37
CA LYS A 17 -7.08 -6.75 -6.09
C LYS A 17 -7.78 -6.08 -4.92
N GLN A 18 -8.14 -6.89 -3.92
CA GLN A 18 -8.71 -6.46 -2.63
C GLN A 18 -7.66 -6.30 -1.53
N VAL A 19 -6.47 -6.84 -1.73
CA VAL A 19 -5.33 -6.74 -0.80
C VAL A 19 -4.10 -6.28 -1.55
N CYS A 20 -3.25 -5.50 -0.88
CA CYS A 20 -1.95 -5.13 -1.42
C CYS A 20 -0.97 -6.32 -1.32
N ASP A 21 0.18 -6.21 -1.96
CA ASP A 21 1.17 -7.29 -2.00
C ASP A 21 1.79 -7.58 -0.60
N HIS A 22 1.55 -6.74 0.40
CA HIS A 22 1.92 -6.96 1.81
C HIS A 22 0.76 -7.47 2.68
N GLY A 23 -0.41 -7.76 2.10
CA GLY A 23 -1.57 -8.32 2.81
C GLY A 23 -2.51 -7.27 3.41
N HIS A 24 -2.31 -5.97 3.20
CA HIS A 24 -3.23 -4.95 3.71
C HIS A 24 -4.47 -4.81 2.82
N VAL A 25 -5.66 -4.78 3.43
CA VAL A 25 -6.94 -4.63 2.72
C VAL A 25 -7.05 -3.26 2.06
N PHE A 26 -7.48 -3.22 0.80
CA PHE A 26 -7.84 -2.00 0.09
C PHE A 26 -9.26 -1.57 0.47
N SER A 27 -9.40 -0.90 1.62
CA SER A 27 -10.60 -0.17 2.02
C SER A 27 -10.48 1.32 1.64
N GLU A 28 -11.58 2.07 1.68
CA GLU A 28 -11.56 3.53 1.54
C GLU A 28 -10.62 4.19 2.56
N SER A 29 -10.62 3.70 3.80
CA SER A 29 -9.78 4.18 4.89
C SER A 29 -8.29 3.83 4.75
N ASN A 30 -7.94 2.76 4.03
CA ASN A 30 -6.55 2.29 3.85
C ASN A 30 -6.00 2.52 2.43
N THR A 31 -6.76 3.19 1.57
CA THR A 31 -6.41 3.44 0.18
C THR A 31 -6.33 4.93 -0.09
N TYR A 32 -5.39 5.33 -0.95
CA TYR A 32 -5.39 6.66 -1.55
C TYR A 32 -4.90 6.59 -3.00
N LEU A 33 -5.31 7.56 -3.81
CA LEU A 33 -4.82 7.72 -5.18
C LEU A 33 -3.69 8.73 -5.18
N HIS A 34 -2.55 8.34 -5.75
CA HIS A 34 -1.40 9.20 -5.94
C HIS A 34 -1.26 9.51 -7.42
N VAL A 35 -1.20 10.80 -7.76
CA VAL A 35 -0.89 11.27 -9.11
C VAL A 35 0.60 11.62 -9.15
N ASP A 36 1.35 11.01 -10.04
CA ASP A 36 2.75 11.36 -10.25
C ASP A 36 2.90 12.64 -11.11
N GLY A 37 4.11 13.18 -11.20
CA GLY A 37 4.37 14.42 -11.95
C GLY A 37 4.13 14.33 -13.46
N ARG A 38 3.86 13.12 -13.99
CA ARG A 38 3.50 12.89 -15.40
C ARG A 38 1.99 12.66 -15.57
N GLY A 39 1.20 12.79 -14.51
CA GLY A 39 -0.24 12.60 -14.51
C GLY A 39 -0.71 11.16 -14.35
N TYR A 40 0.19 10.20 -14.11
CA TYR A 40 -0.25 8.81 -13.89
C TYR A 40 -0.81 8.62 -12.49
N VAL A 41 -2.03 8.07 -12.43
CA VAL A 41 -2.71 7.76 -11.18
C VAL A 41 -2.35 6.35 -10.72
N ARG A 42 -1.92 6.20 -9.47
CA ARG A 42 -1.58 4.92 -8.83
C ARG A 42 -2.33 4.76 -7.53
N ARG A 43 -2.89 3.58 -7.30
CA ARG A 43 -3.48 3.21 -6.01
C ARG A 43 -2.36 2.87 -5.02
N MET A 44 -2.39 3.53 -3.86
CA MET A 44 -1.41 3.36 -2.80
C MET A 44 -2.07 2.91 -1.51
N CYS A 45 -1.41 2.00 -0.78
CA CYS A 45 -1.84 1.55 0.53
C CYS A 45 -1.29 2.50 1.61
N ARG A 46 -2.17 3.02 2.47
CA ARG A 46 -1.82 3.94 3.56
C ARG A 46 -0.95 3.27 4.60
N GLU A 47 -1.25 2.04 4.97
CA GLU A 47 -0.45 1.29 5.95
C GLU A 47 0.98 1.04 5.44
N CYS A 48 1.14 0.65 4.16
CA CYS A 48 2.47 0.54 3.55
C CYS A 48 3.25 1.86 3.65
N ASN A 49 2.59 2.99 3.41
CA ASN A 49 3.21 4.31 3.51
C ASN A 49 3.60 4.64 4.96
N ARG A 50 2.74 4.33 5.94
CA ARG A 50 3.03 4.51 7.37
C ARG A 50 4.28 3.74 7.79
N ILE A 51 4.36 2.46 7.43
CA ILE A 51 5.51 1.59 7.73
C ILE A 51 6.79 2.16 7.09
N ARG A 52 6.72 2.55 5.81
CA ARG A 52 7.86 3.15 5.09
C ARG A 52 8.33 4.44 5.76
N SER A 53 7.39 5.31 6.14
CA SER A 53 7.67 6.59 6.79
C SER A 53 8.31 6.38 8.17
N ARG A 54 7.78 5.45 8.97
CA ARG A 54 8.38 5.06 10.26
C ARG A 54 9.81 4.57 10.08
N ARG A 55 10.05 3.69 9.10
CA ARG A 55 11.40 3.19 8.79
C ARG A 55 12.35 4.33 8.40
N LYS A 56 11.90 5.29 7.59
CA LYS A 56 12.71 6.46 7.18
C LYS A 56 13.03 7.36 8.37
N TYR A 57 12.07 7.59 9.26
CA TYR A 57 12.25 8.36 10.49
C TYR A 57 13.32 7.71 11.38
N LEU A 58 13.17 6.43 11.70
CA LEU A 58 14.11 5.68 12.54
C LEU A 58 15.55 5.71 12.00
N LYS A 59 15.72 5.58 10.68
CA LYS A 59 17.04 5.69 10.02
C LYS A 59 17.68 7.07 10.17
N ARG A 60 16.88 8.15 10.22
CA ARG A 60 17.37 9.53 10.31
C ARG A 60 17.68 9.95 11.74
N THR A 61 16.86 9.53 12.69
CA THR A 61 16.92 10.02 14.08
C THR A 61 17.67 9.08 15.02
N GLY A 62 18.00 7.86 14.60
CA GLY A 62 18.58 6.85 15.49
C GLY A 62 17.64 6.45 16.64
N ALA A 63 16.35 6.84 16.58
CA ALA A 63 15.33 6.63 17.61
C ALA A 63 14.88 5.16 17.75
N ALA A 64 15.73 4.21 17.42
CA ALA A 64 15.53 2.78 17.65
C ALA A 64 15.74 2.37 19.12
N LYS A 65 16.01 3.31 20.03
CA LYS A 65 16.22 3.02 21.45
C LYS A 65 15.04 3.55 22.26
N PHE A 66 13.93 2.81 22.35
CA PHE A 66 13.01 2.79 23.50
C PHE A 66 11.91 1.75 23.22
N THR A 67 12.22 0.49 23.49
CA THR A 67 11.22 -0.49 23.91
C THR A 67 11.74 -1.11 25.20
N ALA A 68 11.27 -0.59 26.33
CA ALA A 68 11.34 -1.30 27.61
C ALA A 68 9.93 -1.24 28.20
N GLY A 69 9.32 -2.43 28.31
CA GLY A 69 8.21 -2.80 29.19
C GLY A 69 7.09 -1.79 29.43
N ALA A 70 5.91 -2.08 28.87
CA ALA A 70 4.65 -1.68 29.49
C ALA A 70 3.92 -2.96 29.91
N LEU A 71 4.10 -3.29 31.20
CA LEU A 71 3.31 -4.14 32.12
C LEU A 71 2.85 -5.52 31.65
#